data_AF-A0A355A817-F1
#
_entry.id   AF-A0A355A817-F1
#
_cell.length_a   1.000
_cell.length_b   1.000
_cell.length_c   1.000
_cell.angle_alpha   90.00
_cell.angle_beta   90.00
_cell.angle_gamma   90.00
#
_symmetry.space_group_name_H-M   'P 1'
#
loop_
_entity.id
_entity.type
_entity.pdbx_description
1 polymer ?
#
loop_
_entity_poly.entity_id
_entity_poly.type
_entity_poly.pdbx_seq_one_letter_code
_entity_poly.pdbx_strand_id
1 'polypeptide(L)'
;MSDALTDISRDQDRSGLLSRIGRIETEFLKSPDKDKAKELMSFWAEYADMPRGYWGSSNETFAYERIGMYDTYLKTGQIPDFLTVNNQKIIRIGNGFIVDGIEKDVLCHLSKIYGDINHRNFQFTLTIEEITEVSCGECPYFCKMCGKNYYCKSKNLDELKKRKELTEIGKGLLREIRPGL
;
A
#
# COMPACT_ATOMS: atom_id res chain seq x y z
N MET A 1 -24.04 -12.92 2.52
CA MET A 1 -23.85 -12.01 1.38
C MET A 1 -24.18 -10.61 1.84
N SER A 2 -23.24 -9.67 1.79
CA SER A 2 -23.55 -8.25 1.95
C SER A 2 -24.25 -7.74 0.69
N ASP A 3 -25.05 -6.68 0.84
CA ASP A 3 -25.58 -5.95 -0.29
C ASP A 3 -24.52 -5.04 -0.94
N ALA A 4 -24.78 -4.59 -2.16
CA ALA A 4 -23.84 -3.78 -2.93
C ALA A 4 -23.51 -2.43 -2.27
N LEU A 5 -24.42 -1.81 -1.52
CA LEU A 5 -24.17 -0.53 -0.84
C LEU A 5 -23.22 -0.72 0.35
N THR A 6 -23.42 -1.79 1.12
CA THR A 6 -22.50 -2.19 2.20
C THR A 6 -21.09 -2.45 1.65
N ASP A 7 -20.99 -3.11 0.50
CA ASP A 7 -19.71 -3.41 -0.15
C ASP A 7 -19.01 -2.15 -0.70
N ILE A 8 -19.77 -1.18 -1.20
CA ILE A 8 -19.24 0.14 -1.64
C ILE A 8 -18.76 0.95 -0.44
N SER A 9 -19.50 0.98 0.66
CA SER A 9 -19.09 1.67 1.90
C SER A 9 -17.75 1.15 2.41
N ARG A 10 -17.54 -0.17 2.39
CA ARG A 10 -16.26 -0.77 2.79
C ARG A 10 -15.08 -0.32 1.93
N ASP A 11 -15.29 -0.15 0.62
CA ASP A 11 -14.24 0.38 -0.26
C ASP A 11 -13.92 1.86 0.04
N GLN A 12 -14.94 2.66 0.39
CA GLN A 12 -14.76 4.05 0.82
C GLN A 12 -13.97 4.13 2.13
N ASP A 13 -14.34 3.33 3.13
CA ASP A 13 -13.64 3.25 4.41
C ASP A 13 -12.18 2.84 4.20
N ARG A 14 -11.94 1.84 3.34
CA ARG A 14 -10.58 1.36 3.02
C ARG A 14 -9.73 2.45 2.37
N SER A 15 -10.33 3.21 1.44
CA SER A 15 -9.68 4.34 0.78
C SER A 15 -9.33 5.46 1.76
N GLY A 16 -10.25 5.76 2.69
CA GLY A 16 -10.03 6.72 3.77
C GLY A 16 -8.89 6.32 4.69
N LEU A 17 -8.87 5.05 5.13
CA LEU A 17 -7.81 4.51 5.97
C LEU A 17 -6.45 4.54 5.28
N LEU A 18 -6.36 4.10 4.02
CA LEU A 18 -5.12 4.17 3.24
C LEU A 18 -4.61 5.61 3.06
N SER A 19 -5.51 6.57 2.87
CA SER A 19 -5.14 8.00 2.78
C SER A 19 -4.56 8.51 4.10
N ARG A 20 -5.14 8.10 5.24
CA ARG A 20 -4.63 8.44 6.58
C ARG A 20 -3.26 7.80 6.84
N ILE A 21 -3.12 6.51 6.54
CA ILE A 21 -1.85 5.77 6.64
C ILE A 21 -0.78 6.51 5.84
N GLY A 22 -1.02 6.81 4.55
CA GLY A 22 -0.02 7.44 3.69
C GLY A 22 0.45 8.81 4.20
N ARG A 23 -0.43 9.60 4.81
CA ARG A 23 -0.06 10.88 5.45
C ARG A 23 0.87 10.66 6.64
N ILE A 24 0.53 9.76 7.56
CA ILE A 24 1.29 9.54 8.79
C ILE A 24 2.61 8.84 8.48
N GLU A 25 2.60 7.90 7.54
CA GLU A 25 3.77 7.17 7.06
C GLU A 25 4.77 8.12 6.38
N THR A 26 4.29 9.09 5.59
CA THR A 26 5.12 10.18 5.04
C THR A 26 5.84 10.94 6.15
N GLU A 27 5.13 11.32 7.21
CA GLU A 27 5.73 12.07 8.32
C GLU A 27 6.71 11.20 9.12
N PHE A 28 6.37 9.94 9.35
CA PHE A 28 7.22 8.97 10.02
C PHE A 28 8.52 8.75 9.25
N LEU A 29 8.48 8.59 7.93
CA LEU A 29 9.69 8.39 7.13
C LEU A 29 10.60 9.64 7.12
N LYS A 30 10.03 10.85 7.24
CA LYS A 30 10.81 12.10 7.38
C LYS A 30 11.44 12.26 8.76
N SER A 31 10.71 11.86 9.80
CA SER A 31 11.15 11.96 11.19
C SER A 31 10.60 10.76 11.96
N PRO A 32 11.37 9.66 12.01
CA PRO A 32 10.91 8.42 12.63
C PRO A 32 10.64 8.62 14.11
N ASP A 33 9.44 8.22 14.52
CA ASP A 33 8.96 8.33 15.89
C ASP A 33 8.25 7.04 16.33
N LYS A 34 8.44 6.66 17.60
CA LYS A 34 7.91 5.41 18.16
C LYS A 34 6.40 5.43 18.31
N ASP A 35 5.81 6.58 18.62
CA ASP A 35 4.36 6.66 18.78
C ASP A 35 3.66 6.62 17.41
N LYS A 36 4.21 7.29 16.40
CA LYS A 36 3.77 7.13 15.00
C LYS A 36 3.89 5.70 14.50
N ALA A 37 4.98 5.00 14.82
CA ALA A 37 5.14 3.59 14.44
C ALA A 37 4.02 2.71 15.04
N LYS A 38 3.69 2.87 16.32
CA LYS A 38 2.58 2.15 16.97
C LYS A 38 1.23 2.50 16.36
N GLU A 39 0.99 3.79 16.08
CA GLU A 39 -0.25 4.23 15.42
C GLU A 39 -0.39 3.59 14.03
N LEU A 40 0.69 3.58 13.24
CA LEU A 40 0.73 2.96 11.92
C LEU A 40 0.51 1.45 12.00
N MET A 41 1.10 0.75 12.98
CA MET A 41 0.81 -0.67 13.22
C MET A 41 -0.69 -0.93 13.45
N SER A 42 -1.36 -0.07 14.24
CA SER A 42 -2.80 -0.18 14.49
C SER A 42 -3.63 0.02 13.21
N PHE A 43 -3.27 0.99 12.36
CA PHE A 43 -3.99 1.21 11.10
C PHE A 43 -3.75 0.11 10.07
N TRP A 44 -2.51 -0.40 9.97
CA TRP A 44 -2.24 -1.53 9.09
C TRP A 44 -2.93 -2.81 9.57
N ALA A 45 -3.07 -3.00 10.89
CA ALA A 45 -3.88 -4.06 11.46
C ALA A 45 -5.36 -3.92 11.09
N GLU A 46 -5.92 -2.72 11.26
CA GLU A 46 -7.29 -2.43 10.83
C GLU A 46 -7.49 -2.70 9.33
N TYR A 47 -6.57 -2.21 8.49
CA TYR A 47 -6.60 -2.42 7.05
C TYR A 47 -6.59 -3.91 6.68
N ALA A 48 -5.72 -4.69 7.31
CA ALA A 48 -5.61 -6.13 7.05
C ALA A 48 -6.93 -6.87 7.33
N ASP A 49 -7.65 -6.46 8.36
CA ASP A 49 -8.92 -7.09 8.78
C ASP A 49 -10.14 -6.59 8.00
N MET A 50 -10.01 -5.55 7.17
CA MET A 50 -11.14 -5.01 6.43
C MET A 50 -11.71 -6.07 5.46
N PRO A 51 -13.03 -6.34 5.52
CA PRO A 51 -13.66 -7.25 4.57
C PRO A 51 -13.50 -6.79 3.13
N ARG A 52 -13.62 -7.75 2.22
CA ARG A 52 -13.76 -7.47 0.80
C ARG A 52 -14.94 -6.50 0.57
N GLY A 53 -14.68 -5.48 -0.23
CA GLY A 53 -15.70 -4.56 -0.73
C GLY A 53 -16.13 -4.95 -2.13
N TYR A 54 -16.82 -4.05 -2.81
CA TYR A 54 -17.38 -4.33 -4.12
C TYR A 54 -16.27 -4.45 -5.17
N TRP A 55 -15.31 -3.52 -5.12
CA TRP A 55 -14.23 -3.39 -6.11
C TRP A 55 -12.90 -3.95 -5.64
N GLY A 56 -12.67 -4.05 -4.33
CA GLY A 56 -11.36 -4.37 -3.81
C GLY A 56 -11.37 -5.23 -2.54
N SER A 57 -10.18 -5.70 -2.20
CA SER A 57 -9.88 -6.33 -0.92
C SER A 57 -8.53 -5.81 -0.42
N SER A 58 -8.30 -5.93 0.88
CA SER A 58 -7.02 -5.57 1.47
C SER A 58 -5.88 -6.45 0.95
N ASN A 59 -4.70 -5.87 0.82
CA ASN A 59 -3.46 -6.59 0.55
C ASN A 59 -2.80 -6.97 1.88
N GLU A 60 -3.27 -8.06 2.48
CA GLU A 60 -2.82 -8.55 3.79
C GLU A 60 -1.30 -8.76 3.85
N THR A 61 -0.68 -9.31 2.79
CA THR A 61 0.77 -9.52 2.74
C THR A 61 1.54 -8.21 2.89
N PHE A 62 1.10 -7.16 2.22
CA PHE A 62 1.71 -5.84 2.36
C PHE A 62 1.48 -5.28 3.77
N ALA A 63 0.26 -5.38 4.29
CA ALA A 63 -0.06 -4.93 5.63
C ALA A 63 0.83 -5.61 6.70
N TYR A 64 1.02 -6.92 6.60
CA TYR A 64 1.90 -7.67 7.50
C TYR A 64 3.35 -7.20 7.36
N GLU A 65 3.85 -7.03 6.14
CA GLU A 65 5.19 -6.48 5.94
C GLU A 65 5.35 -5.11 6.63
N ARG A 66 4.38 -4.21 6.50
CA ARG A 66 4.41 -2.91 7.18
C ARG A 66 4.41 -3.05 8.70
N ILE A 67 3.55 -3.92 9.26
CA ILE A 67 3.52 -4.19 10.71
C ILE A 67 4.87 -4.71 11.20
N GLY A 68 5.47 -5.69 10.50
CA GLY A 68 6.78 -6.24 10.85
C GLY A 68 7.90 -5.20 10.73
N MET A 69 7.81 -4.29 9.76
CA MET A 69 8.75 -3.17 9.61
C MET A 69 8.69 -2.23 10.83
N TYR A 70 7.49 -1.82 11.25
CA TYR A 70 7.33 -0.92 12.39
C TYR A 70 7.79 -1.57 13.69
N ASP A 71 7.49 -2.85 13.90
CA ASP A 71 8.01 -3.60 15.04
C ASP A 71 9.54 -3.70 15.04
N THR A 72 10.14 -3.95 13.87
CA THR A 72 11.60 -3.92 13.72
C THR A 72 12.14 -2.57 14.14
N TYR A 73 11.57 -1.46 13.65
CA TYR A 73 11.96 -0.12 14.06
C TYR A 73 11.78 0.12 15.57
N LEU A 74 10.68 -0.34 16.18
CA LEU A 74 10.46 -0.20 17.62
C LEU A 74 11.53 -0.92 18.44
N LYS A 75 12.03 -2.07 17.96
CA LYS A 75 13.05 -2.90 18.61
C LYS A 75 14.46 -2.39 18.39
N THR A 76 14.80 -1.95 17.18
CA THR A 76 16.19 -1.67 16.77
C THR A 76 16.48 -0.19 16.53
N GLY A 77 15.45 0.65 16.37
CA GLY A 77 15.58 2.03 15.91
C GLY A 77 15.91 2.16 14.42
N GLN A 78 16.01 1.05 13.68
CA GLN A 78 16.37 1.03 12.27
C GLN A 78 15.19 0.61 11.40
N ILE A 79 14.99 1.32 10.30
CA ILE A 79 14.05 0.95 9.24
C ILE A 79 14.84 0.12 8.22
N PRO A 80 14.36 -1.06 7.78
CA PRO A 80 15.03 -1.84 6.75
C PRO A 80 15.28 -1.03 5.47
N ASP A 81 16.52 -1.00 4.98
CA ASP A 81 16.97 -0.16 3.85
C ASP A 81 16.16 -0.36 2.56
N PHE A 82 15.66 -1.57 2.31
CA PHE A 82 14.85 -1.86 1.11
C PHE A 82 13.42 -1.31 1.21
N LEU A 83 13.01 -0.71 2.33
CA LEU A 83 11.67 -0.15 2.57
C LEU A 83 11.67 1.36 2.76
N THR A 84 12.83 2.03 2.71
CA THR A 84 12.92 3.49 2.66
C THR A 84 12.56 3.97 1.26
N VAL A 85 11.29 3.85 0.89
CA VAL A 85 10.79 4.35 -0.39
C VAL A 85 10.46 5.83 -0.24
N ASN A 86 11.12 6.65 -1.07
CA ASN A 86 10.78 8.04 -1.30
C ASN A 86 9.29 8.18 -1.63
N ASN A 87 8.72 9.31 -1.24
CA ASN A 87 7.30 9.68 -1.31
C ASN A 87 6.72 9.80 -2.75
N GLN A 88 7.05 8.89 -3.66
CA GLN A 88 6.62 8.93 -5.05
C GLN A 88 5.38 8.06 -5.27
N LYS A 89 4.28 8.72 -5.63
CA LYS A 89 3.14 8.04 -6.25
C LYS A 89 3.54 7.69 -7.69
N ILE A 90 3.85 6.43 -7.93
CA ILE A 90 4.24 5.92 -9.25
C ILE A 90 2.97 5.55 -10.03
N ILE A 91 2.61 6.36 -11.04
CA ILE A 91 1.60 6.00 -12.06
C ILE A 91 2.37 5.40 -13.24
N ARG A 92 2.21 4.09 -13.52
CA ARG A 92 2.90 3.38 -14.61
C ARG A 92 1.93 3.01 -15.72
N ILE A 93 2.31 3.27 -16.96
CA ILE A 93 1.53 2.97 -18.18
C ILE A 93 2.39 2.09 -19.07
N GLY A 94 1.94 0.85 -19.35
CA GLY A 94 2.61 -0.04 -20.31
C GLY A 94 3.36 -1.23 -19.71
N ASN A 95 3.76 -2.14 -20.62
CA ASN A 95 4.00 -3.58 -20.43
C ASN A 95 4.69 -4.01 -19.13
N GLY A 96 3.88 -4.37 -18.13
CA GLY A 96 4.34 -5.20 -17.03
C GLY A 96 3.35 -5.37 -15.90
N PHE A 97 2.70 -4.29 -15.43
CA PHE A 97 1.81 -4.39 -14.27
C PHE A 97 0.62 -3.44 -14.37
N ILE A 98 -0.53 -4.01 -14.02
CA ILE A 98 -1.87 -3.46 -14.14
C ILE A 98 -2.05 -2.37 -13.08
N VAL A 99 -2.20 -1.13 -13.52
CA VAL A 99 -3.02 -0.16 -12.79
C VAL A 99 -4.45 -0.35 -13.26
N ASP A 100 -5.39 -0.18 -12.34
CA ASP A 100 -6.81 -0.05 -12.61
C ASP A 100 -7.04 1.28 -13.36
N GLY A 101 -6.65 1.35 -14.65
CA GLY A 101 -6.81 2.47 -15.59
C GLY A 101 -6.26 3.84 -15.16
N ILE A 102 -5.33 4.43 -15.92
CA ILE A 102 -4.87 5.83 -15.71
C ILE A 102 -6.03 6.82 -15.62
N GLU A 103 -7.08 6.57 -16.39
CA GLU A 103 -8.32 7.33 -16.36
C GLU A 103 -8.88 7.44 -14.94
N LYS A 104 -9.00 6.32 -14.20
CA LYS A 104 -9.52 6.31 -12.84
C LYS A 104 -8.65 7.11 -11.89
N ASP A 105 -7.32 6.97 -12.00
CA ASP A 105 -6.37 7.72 -11.17
C ASP A 105 -6.47 9.23 -11.40
N VAL A 106 -6.58 9.64 -12.67
CA VAL A 106 -6.76 11.04 -13.07
C VAL A 106 -8.11 11.57 -12.56
N LEU A 107 -9.20 10.84 -12.78
CA LEU A 107 -10.54 11.22 -12.33
C LEU A 107 -10.61 11.38 -10.80
N CYS A 108 -10.01 10.45 -10.04
CA CYS A 108 -9.92 10.57 -8.58
C CYS A 108 -9.16 11.82 -8.13
N HIS A 109 -8.08 12.18 -8.83
CA HIS A 109 -7.32 13.42 -8.53
C HIS A 109 -8.15 14.66 -8.83
N LEU A 110 -8.78 14.72 -10.00
CA LEU A 110 -9.62 15.85 -10.39
C LEU A 110 -10.78 16.02 -9.42
N SER A 111 -11.42 14.94 -8.97
CA SER A 111 -12.52 15.02 -8.01
C SER A 111 -12.10 15.53 -6.63
N LYS A 112 -10.89 15.20 -6.16
CA LYS A 112 -10.36 15.77 -4.90
C LYS A 112 -10.15 17.29 -4.97
N ILE A 113 -9.81 17.82 -6.15
CA ILE A 113 -9.52 19.25 -6.33
C ILE A 113 -10.80 20.03 -6.62
N TYR A 114 -11.65 19.52 -7.50
CA TYR A 114 -12.78 20.25 -8.06
C TYR A 114 -14.15 19.77 -7.56
N GLY A 115 -14.20 18.71 -6.74
CA GLY A 115 -15.43 18.11 -6.24
C GLY A 115 -16.10 17.20 -7.27
N ASP A 116 -17.38 17.46 -7.57
CA ASP A 116 -18.10 16.75 -8.63
C ASP A 116 -17.59 17.19 -10.01
N ILE A 117 -17.05 16.23 -10.75
CA ILE A 117 -16.43 16.42 -12.06
C ILE A 117 -17.31 15.93 -13.22
N ASN A 118 -18.51 15.41 -12.93
CA ASN A 118 -19.43 14.94 -13.97
C ASN A 118 -19.72 16.07 -14.97
N HIS A 119 -19.63 15.73 -16.27
CA HIS A 119 -19.89 16.64 -17.39
C HIS A 119 -18.94 17.85 -17.49
N ARG A 120 -17.86 17.89 -16.71
CA ARG A 120 -16.83 18.91 -16.83
C ARG A 120 -15.74 18.46 -17.80
N ASN A 121 -15.28 19.40 -18.63
CA ASN A 121 -14.18 19.16 -19.55
C ASN A 121 -12.86 19.57 -18.88
N PHE A 122 -11.87 18.68 -18.93
CA PHE A 122 -10.53 18.93 -18.42
C PHE A 122 -9.53 18.75 -19.56
N GLN A 123 -8.61 19.70 -19.69
CA GLN A 123 -7.43 19.56 -20.53
C GLN A 123 -6.24 19.38 -19.60
N PHE A 124 -5.48 18.30 -19.79
CA PHE A 124 -4.24 18.07 -19.07
C PHE A 124 -3.19 17.47 -20.01
N THR A 125 -1.93 17.73 -19.67
CA THR A 125 -0.78 17.13 -20.34
C THR A 125 -0.30 15.98 -19.49
N LEU A 126 -0.25 14.78 -20.08
CA LEU A 126 0.37 13.62 -19.47
C LEU A 126 1.84 13.57 -19.90
N THR A 127 2.75 13.84 -18.97
CA THR A 127 4.19 13.66 -19.19
C THR A 127 4.57 12.27 -18.69
N ILE A 128 5.17 11.46 -19.56
CA ILE A 128 5.76 10.17 -19.20
C ILE A 128 7.27 10.38 -19.21
N GLU A 129 7.88 10.28 -18.04
CA GLU A 129 9.33 10.33 -17.89
C GLU A 129 9.93 8.92 -18.00
N GLU A 130 11.24 8.85 -18.27
CA GLU A 130 11.95 7.58 -18.23
C GLU A 130 11.82 6.97 -16.82
N ILE A 131 11.24 5.78 -16.76
CA ILE A 131 11.01 5.08 -15.52
C ILE A 131 12.17 4.12 -15.30
N THR A 132 12.84 4.22 -14.16
CA THR A 132 13.82 3.22 -13.77
C THR A 132 13.10 1.93 -13.35
N GLU A 133 13.70 0.79 -13.72
CA GLU A 133 13.29 -0.48 -13.14
C GLU A 133 13.55 -0.43 -11.64
N VAL A 134 12.53 -0.75 -10.85
CA VAL A 134 12.64 -0.85 -9.39
C VAL A 134 12.96 -2.30 -9.05
N SER A 135 13.75 -2.53 -8.00
CA SER A 135 14.02 -3.89 -7.52
C SER A 135 12.81 -4.47 -6.77
N CYS A 136 12.92 -5.72 -6.32
CA CYS A 136 11.91 -6.33 -5.48
C CYS A 136 11.86 -5.67 -4.10
N GLY A 137 12.93 -5.00 -3.65
CA GLY A 137 12.96 -4.19 -2.44
C GLY A 137 12.01 -3.00 -2.56
N GLU A 138 12.17 -2.22 -3.64
CA GLU A 138 11.44 -0.97 -3.85
C GLU A 138 10.06 -1.16 -4.49
N CYS A 139 9.66 -2.39 -4.80
CA CYS A 139 8.37 -2.67 -5.44
C CYS A 139 7.20 -2.30 -4.51
N PRO A 140 6.33 -1.34 -4.89
CA PRO A 140 5.19 -0.93 -4.06
C PRO A 140 4.02 -1.93 -4.14
N TYR A 141 4.10 -2.94 -5.01
CA TYR A 141 3.02 -3.90 -5.29
C TYR A 141 3.22 -5.26 -4.61
N PHE A 142 3.94 -5.28 -3.48
CA PHE A 142 4.20 -6.52 -2.79
C PHE A 142 2.91 -7.14 -2.27
N CYS A 143 2.64 -8.36 -2.73
CA CYS A 143 1.40 -9.05 -2.44
C CYS A 143 1.65 -10.56 -2.36
N LYS A 144 0.61 -11.31 -2.00
CA LYS A 144 0.65 -12.78 -1.95
C LYS A 144 1.05 -13.48 -3.25
N MET A 145 1.08 -12.76 -4.38
CA MET A 145 1.50 -13.28 -5.68
C MET A 145 2.98 -13.07 -5.96
N CYS A 146 3.67 -12.23 -5.19
CA CYS A 146 5.11 -12.00 -5.33
C CYS A 146 5.90 -13.30 -5.12
N GLY A 147 6.79 -13.61 -6.07
CA GLY A 147 7.58 -14.83 -6.06
C GLY A 147 6.91 -16.05 -6.70
N LYS A 148 5.63 -15.98 -7.08
CA LYS A 148 5.01 -16.98 -7.98
C LYS A 148 5.59 -16.83 -9.39
N ASN A 149 5.41 -17.85 -10.25
CA ASN A 149 5.99 -17.96 -11.60
C ASN A 149 5.46 -16.93 -12.64
N TYR A 150 5.12 -15.72 -12.23
CA TYR A 150 4.57 -14.66 -13.08
C TYR A 150 5.64 -13.82 -13.81
N TYR A 151 6.85 -14.34 -14.00
CA TYR A 151 7.93 -13.65 -14.74
C TYR A 151 8.15 -12.18 -14.29
N CYS A 152 8.12 -11.92 -12.99
CA CYS A 152 8.49 -10.61 -12.45
C CYS A 152 9.97 -10.33 -12.78
N LYS A 153 10.22 -9.47 -13.77
CA LYS A 153 11.59 -9.14 -14.24
C LYS A 153 12.42 -8.46 -13.16
N SER A 154 11.76 -7.69 -12.31
CA SER A 154 12.32 -7.02 -11.15
C SER A 154 12.58 -7.94 -9.94
N LYS A 155 12.44 -9.26 -10.09
CA LYS A 155 12.57 -10.23 -9.00
C LYS A 155 14.04 -10.41 -8.59
N ASN A 156 14.39 -9.86 -7.44
CA ASN A 156 15.58 -10.22 -6.68
C ASN A 156 15.19 -11.20 -5.55
N LEU A 157 15.88 -12.35 -5.45
CA LEU A 157 15.55 -13.40 -4.50
C LEU A 157 15.87 -13.03 -3.04
N ASP A 158 16.94 -12.28 -2.81
CA ASP A 158 17.38 -11.90 -1.46
C ASP A 158 16.44 -10.84 -0.88
N GLU A 159 16.07 -9.84 -1.68
CA GLU A 159 15.07 -8.84 -1.29
C GLU A 159 13.72 -9.51 -1.02
N LEU A 160 13.28 -10.42 -1.91
CA LEU A 160 12.03 -11.16 -1.72
C LEU A 160 12.04 -11.98 -0.42
N LYS A 161 13.17 -12.59 -0.08
CA LYS A 161 13.31 -13.37 1.16
C LYS A 161 13.14 -12.47 2.39
N LYS A 162 13.85 -11.34 2.45
CA LYS A 162 13.75 -10.39 3.57
C LYS A 162 12.32 -9.84 3.76
N ARG A 163 11.66 -9.50 2.65
CA ARG A 163 10.27 -9.03 2.65
C ARG A 163 9.29 -10.09 3.19
N LYS A 164 9.50 -11.37 2.84
CA LYS A 164 8.70 -12.48 3.37
C LYS A 164 8.95 -12.72 4.87
N GLU A 165 10.18 -12.58 5.34
CA GLU A 165 10.48 -12.70 6.78
C GLU A 165 9.74 -11.62 7.59
N LEU A 166 9.73 -10.37 7.11
CA LEU A 166 8.95 -9.29 7.73
C LEU A 166 7.45 -9.56 7.71
N THR A 167 6.95 -10.18 6.64
CA THR A 167 5.54 -10.58 6.51
C THR A 167 5.15 -11.58 7.61
N GLU A 168 5.97 -12.61 7.84
CA GLU A 168 5.67 -13.61 8.88
C GLU A 168 5.71 -13.00 10.29
N ILE A 169 6.66 -12.09 10.54
CA ILE A 169 6.72 -11.32 11.80
C ILE A 169 5.43 -10.51 11.97
N GLY A 170 5.07 -9.69 10.99
CA GLY A 170 3.88 -8.85 11.06
C GLY A 170 2.58 -9.60 11.18
N LYS A 171 2.48 -10.77 10.54
CA LYS A 171 1.32 -11.66 10.68
C LYS A 171 1.18 -12.20 12.11
N GLY A 172 2.29 -12.54 12.77
CA GLY A 172 2.31 -12.90 14.18
C GLY A 172 1.84 -11.76 15.07
N LEU A 173 2.42 -10.57 14.86
CA LEU A 173 2.08 -9.36 15.61
C LEU A 173 0.63 -8.94 15.44
N LEU A 174 0.05 -9.10 14.25
CA LEU A 174 -1.37 -8.78 14.03
C LEU A 174 -2.27 -9.57 14.99
N ARG A 175 -1.97 -10.85 15.23
CA ARG A 175 -2.72 -11.70 16.18
C ARG A 175 -2.60 -11.19 17.62
N GLU A 176 -1.49 -10.55 17.96
CA GLU A 176 -1.28 -9.94 19.27
C GLU A 176 -2.02 -8.61 19.41
N ILE A 177 -2.04 -7.78 18.35
CA ILE A 177 -2.74 -6.49 18.31
C ILE A 177 -4.27 -6.70 18.34
N ARG A 178 -4.76 -7.78 17.71
CA ARG A 178 -6.18 -8.12 17.57
C ARG A 178 -6.47 -9.54 18.12
N PRO A 179 -6.38 -9.75 19.45
CA PRO A 179 -6.62 -11.06 20.04
C PRO A 179 -8.11 -11.43 19.92
N GLY A 180 -8.44 -12.47 19.15
CA GLY A 180 -9.82 -12.89 18.88
C GLY A 180 -10.11 -13.32 17.43
N LEU A 181 -9.10 -13.23 16.55
CA LEU A 181 -9.08 -13.78 15.20
C LEU A 181 -8.27 -15.08 15.12
#